data_AF-A0A3B3WZ81-F1
#
_entry.id   AF-A0A3B3WZ81-F1
#
_cell.length_a   1.000
_cell.length_b   1.000
_cell.length_c   1.000
_cell.angle_alpha   90.00
_cell.angle_beta   90.00
_cell.angle_gamma   90.00
#
_symmetry.space_group_name_H-M   'P 1'
#
loop_
_entity.id
_entity.type
_entity.pdbx_description
1 polymer ?
#
loop_
_entity_poly.entity_id
_entity_poly.type
_entity_poly.pdbx_seq_one_letter_code
_entity_poly.pdbx_strand_id
1 'polypeptide(L)'
;MYKVDLPVDDSKDKVVEARRSAERARKARFFNPRLRVMGVDLDALNQQVLENKHKRSCEKLRNRDFGNYKHSPMSFASVRHAEGWLWLQCSSFPPSVCRIDIGVLERATAVNPIKVGSHLVLSLFLFDFQGEDRGRKERVKEQMRKKVKDLQEQMDDKKMRDTRAKHRGEKSLILYCSTQAEVRALDRREQRRNEAADNLVEIWHTGTSDMLTETAEPAETYLGGGRPPHVLPDKWRGMSLAQLNNFHEQREQQRLEKKVLLLSRLHAFSVRFCTLYVHFCFCSSQHYLNKELYTDKPTRDYFAQFNTGCR
;
A
#
# COMPACT_ATOMS: atom_id res chain seq x y z
N MET A 1 -3.18 -73.49 13.37
CA MET A 1 -2.46 -72.42 12.64
C MET A 1 -3.43 -71.24 12.54
N TYR A 2 -3.23 -70.19 13.35
CA TYR A 2 -4.18 -69.08 13.43
C TYR A 2 -3.77 -68.00 12.42
N LYS A 3 -4.69 -67.60 11.52
CA LYS A 3 -4.47 -66.47 10.61
C LYS A 3 -4.72 -65.18 11.40
N VAL A 4 -3.71 -64.32 11.43
CA VAL A 4 -3.80 -62.98 12.02
C VAL A 4 -4.20 -62.04 10.88
N ASP A 5 -5.46 -61.62 10.88
CA ASP A 5 -5.95 -60.61 9.95
C ASP A 5 -5.56 -59.22 10.47
N LEU A 6 -4.58 -58.60 9.82
CA LEU A 6 -4.20 -57.20 10.09
C LEU A 6 -5.23 -56.25 9.46
N PRO A 7 -5.59 -55.13 10.12
CA PRO A 7 -6.53 -54.16 9.56
C PRO A 7 -5.96 -53.54 8.28
N VAL A 8 -6.77 -53.53 7.23
CA VAL A 8 -6.46 -52.91 5.93
C VAL A 8 -6.34 -51.39 6.11
N ASP A 9 -5.27 -50.79 5.60
CA ASP A 9 -5.00 -49.35 5.72
C ASP A 9 -5.82 -48.55 4.68
N ASP A 10 -7.04 -48.17 5.06
CA ASP A 10 -7.99 -47.40 4.24
C ASP A 10 -7.57 -45.93 3.99
N SER A 11 -6.44 -45.48 4.56
CA SER A 11 -5.99 -44.08 4.47
C SER A 11 -5.78 -43.64 3.01
N LYS A 12 -5.20 -44.52 2.20
CA LYS A 12 -4.95 -44.25 0.78
C LYS A 12 -6.25 -44.14 -0.02
N ASP A 13 -7.22 -44.99 0.29
CA ASP A 13 -8.52 -45.00 -0.38
C ASP A 13 -9.34 -43.76 -0.04
N LYS A 14 -9.27 -43.29 1.21
CA LYS A 14 -9.89 -42.02 1.64
C LYS A 14 -9.33 -40.81 0.90
N VAL A 15 -8.01 -40.76 0.69
CA VAL A 15 -7.36 -39.68 -0.08
C VAL A 15 -7.78 -39.73 -1.55
N VAL A 16 -7.83 -40.93 -2.15
CA VAL A 16 -8.28 -41.12 -3.54
C VAL A 16 -9.75 -40.73 -3.71
N GLU A 17 -10.60 -41.09 -2.75
CA GLU A 17 -12.02 -40.77 -2.78
C GLU A 17 -12.29 -39.28 -2.59
N ALA A 18 -11.56 -38.61 -1.70
CA ALA A 18 -11.60 -37.15 -1.54
C ALA A 18 -11.17 -36.42 -2.83
N ARG A 19 -10.16 -36.93 -3.54
CA ARG A 19 -9.74 -36.38 -4.84
C ARG A 19 -10.84 -36.56 -5.89
N ARG A 20 -11.46 -37.74 -5.94
CA ARG A 20 -12.58 -38.01 -6.85
C ARG A 20 -13.80 -37.13 -6.54
N SER A 21 -14.13 -36.91 -5.28
CA SER A 21 -15.26 -36.04 -4.90
C SER A 21 -14.98 -34.57 -5.21
N ALA A 22 -13.76 -34.07 -4.97
CA ALA A 22 -13.33 -32.73 -5.36
C ALA A 22 -13.39 -32.52 -6.89
N GLU A 23 -12.92 -33.50 -7.68
CA GLU A 23 -13.01 -33.43 -9.15
C GLU A 23 -14.45 -33.50 -9.66
N ARG A 24 -15.33 -34.28 -9.03
CA ARG A 24 -16.78 -34.25 -9.36
C ARG A 24 -17.38 -32.87 -9.10
N ALA A 25 -17.07 -32.26 -7.94
CA ALA A 25 -17.52 -30.91 -7.61
C ALA A 25 -16.98 -29.85 -8.58
N ARG A 26 -15.72 -29.97 -9.00
CA ARG A 26 -15.09 -29.10 -10.00
C ARG A 26 -15.76 -29.24 -11.37
N LYS A 27 -15.95 -30.48 -11.85
CA LYS A 27 -16.62 -30.76 -13.12
C LYS A 27 -18.05 -30.21 -13.13
N ALA A 28 -18.81 -30.41 -12.05
CA ALA A 28 -20.17 -29.88 -11.93
C ALA A 28 -20.24 -28.35 -12.10
N ARG A 29 -19.23 -27.61 -11.59
CA ARG A 29 -19.13 -26.15 -11.77
C ARG A 29 -18.71 -25.78 -13.19
N PHE A 30 -17.75 -26.50 -13.77
CA PHE A 30 -17.21 -26.21 -15.10
C PHE A 30 -18.22 -26.45 -16.23
N PHE A 31 -19.01 -27.53 -16.12
CA PHE A 31 -20.02 -27.89 -17.12
C PHE A 31 -21.34 -27.10 -16.99
N ASN A 32 -21.54 -26.34 -15.91
CA ASN A 32 -22.70 -25.48 -15.77
C ASN A 32 -22.41 -24.07 -16.34
N PRO A 33 -23.00 -23.69 -17.49
CA PRO A 33 -22.68 -22.41 -18.13
C PRO A 33 -23.10 -21.20 -17.28
N ARG A 34 -24.17 -21.33 -16.48
CA ARG A 34 -24.66 -20.24 -15.63
C ARG A 34 -23.73 -19.96 -14.45
N LEU A 35 -23.20 -21.00 -13.81
CA LEU A 35 -22.20 -20.86 -12.74
C LEU A 35 -20.84 -20.40 -13.29
N ARG A 36 -20.51 -20.76 -14.53
CA ARG A 36 -19.28 -20.31 -15.21
C ARG A 36 -19.31 -18.82 -15.56
N VAL A 37 -20.47 -18.29 -15.95
CA VAL A 37 -20.62 -16.88 -16.37
C VAL A 37 -20.99 -15.97 -15.20
N MET A 38 -21.84 -16.41 -14.27
CA MET A 38 -22.37 -15.61 -13.16
C MET A 38 -22.34 -16.38 -11.83
N GLY A 39 -21.25 -17.07 -11.53
CA GLY A 39 -21.08 -17.76 -10.25
C GLY A 39 -20.81 -16.78 -9.12
N VAL A 40 -21.81 -16.56 -8.26
CA VAL A 40 -21.68 -15.73 -7.04
C VAL A 40 -22.13 -16.54 -5.83
N ASP A 41 -21.34 -16.51 -4.76
CA ASP A 41 -21.67 -17.12 -3.48
C ASP A 41 -22.52 -16.15 -2.65
N LEU A 42 -23.83 -16.40 -2.60
CA LEU A 42 -24.79 -15.55 -1.90
C LEU A 42 -24.59 -15.57 -0.39
N ASP A 43 -24.21 -16.72 0.18
CA ASP A 43 -24.09 -16.88 1.62
C ASP A 43 -22.84 -16.17 2.13
N ALA A 44 -21.71 -16.33 1.44
CA ALA A 44 -20.49 -15.58 1.73
C ALA A 44 -20.72 -14.06 1.59
N LEU A 45 -21.44 -13.63 0.54
CA LEU A 45 -21.75 -12.22 0.32
C LEU A 45 -22.65 -11.66 1.43
N ASN A 46 -23.66 -12.43 1.86
CA ASN A 46 -24.54 -12.05 2.96
C ASN A 46 -23.78 -11.93 4.29
N GLN A 47 -22.87 -12.87 4.58
CA GLN A 47 -21.98 -12.78 5.76
C GLN A 47 -21.11 -11.53 5.71
N GLN A 48 -20.52 -11.22 4.56
CA GLN A 48 -19.69 -10.03 4.37
C GLN A 48 -20.50 -8.73 4.55
N VAL A 49 -21.74 -8.70 4.07
CA VAL A 49 -22.65 -7.56 4.28
C VAL A 49 -22.98 -7.39 5.76
N LEU A 50 -23.24 -8.48 6.48
CA LEU A 50 -23.48 -8.44 7.93
C LEU A 50 -22.25 -7.94 8.68
N GLU A 51 -21.06 -8.42 8.34
CA GLU A 51 -19.79 -7.98 8.93
C GLU A 51 -19.56 -6.49 8.67
N ASN A 52 -19.80 -6.02 7.45
CA ASN A 52 -19.68 -4.60 7.10
C ASN A 52 -20.69 -3.72 7.83
N LYS A 53 -21.94 -4.19 7.98
CA LYS A 53 -22.94 -3.50 8.80
C LYS A 53 -22.50 -3.42 10.26
N HIS A 54 -21.96 -4.52 10.81
CA HIS A 54 -21.45 -4.55 12.17
C HIS A 54 -20.29 -3.57 12.37
N LYS A 55 -19.29 -3.59 11.48
CA LYS A 55 -18.15 -2.65 11.48
C LYS A 55 -18.61 -1.19 11.43
N ARG A 56 -19.52 -0.84 10.52
CA ARG A 56 -20.09 0.51 10.40
C ARG A 56 -20.84 0.92 11.67
N SER A 57 -21.59 0.01 12.29
CA SER A 57 -22.28 0.29 13.56
C SER A 57 -21.30 0.53 14.70
N CYS A 58 -20.22 -0.27 14.80
CA CYS A 58 -19.15 -0.06 15.78
C CYS A 58 -18.42 1.27 15.55
N GLU A 59 -18.14 1.65 14.30
CA GLU A 59 -17.50 2.91 13.96
C GLU A 59 -18.39 4.12 14.29
N LYS A 60 -19.70 4.03 14.01
CA LYS A 60 -20.67 5.05 14.41
C LYS A 60 -20.74 5.21 15.93
N LEU A 61 -20.73 4.10 16.68
CA LEU A 61 -20.70 4.14 18.14
C LEU A 61 -19.43 4.84 18.64
N ARG A 62 -18.27 4.45 18.10
CA ARG A 62 -16.98 5.07 18.42
C ARG A 62 -16.96 6.57 18.09
N ASN A 63 -17.48 6.98 16.93
CA ASN A 63 -17.58 8.39 16.54
C ASN A 63 -18.57 9.17 17.42
N ARG A 64 -19.68 8.54 17.82
CA ARG A 64 -20.62 9.10 18.80
C ARG A 64 -19.96 9.30 20.15
N ASP A 65 -19.19 8.33 20.62
CA ASP A 65 -18.45 8.41 21.88
C ASP A 65 -17.41 9.56 21.82
N PHE A 66 -16.62 9.65 20.74
CA PHE A 66 -15.71 10.77 20.52
C PHE A 66 -16.43 12.13 20.43
N GLY A 67 -17.60 12.19 19.80
CA GLY A 67 -18.44 13.39 19.76
C GLY A 67 -18.94 13.80 21.15
N ASN A 68 -19.38 12.84 21.96
CA ASN A 68 -19.79 13.06 23.35
C ASN A 68 -18.62 13.55 24.22
N TYR A 69 -17.41 13.03 24.02
CA TYR A 69 -16.22 13.54 24.70
C TYR A 69 -15.91 15.01 24.34
N LYS A 70 -16.15 15.43 23.09
CA LYS A 70 -15.98 16.83 22.65
C LYS A 70 -17.10 17.76 23.13
N HIS A 71 -18.31 17.25 23.30
CA HIS A 71 -19.47 18.01 23.79
C HIS A 71 -19.68 17.96 25.31
N SER A 72 -18.85 17.23 26.05
CA SER A 72 -18.81 17.34 27.51
C SER A 72 -18.39 18.76 27.88
N PRO A 73 -19.22 19.54 28.59
CA PRO A 73 -18.88 20.91 28.98
C PRO A 73 -17.88 20.84 30.14
N MET A 74 -16.62 20.57 29.82
CA MET A 74 -15.54 20.87 30.74
C MET A 74 -15.31 22.38 30.74
N SER A 75 -15.62 22.96 31.92
CA SER A 75 -15.17 24.25 32.45
C SER A 75 -15.67 25.56 31.83
N PHE A 76 -16.98 25.80 31.83
CA PHE A 76 -17.52 27.18 31.91
C PHE A 76 -18.64 27.35 32.96
N ALA A 77 -18.83 26.35 33.84
CA ALA A 77 -19.85 26.38 34.89
C ALA A 77 -19.35 26.92 36.25
N SER A 78 -18.06 27.25 36.41
CA SER A 78 -17.52 27.72 37.70
C SER A 78 -17.61 29.24 37.93
N VAL A 79 -18.38 29.99 37.13
CA VAL A 79 -18.47 31.47 37.24
C VAL A 79 -19.87 32.00 37.58
N ARG A 80 -20.88 31.14 37.84
CA ARG A 80 -22.25 31.61 38.16
C ARG A 80 -22.91 30.95 39.37
N HIS A 81 -22.24 30.90 40.51
CA HIS A 81 -22.85 30.50 41.79
C HIS A 81 -22.39 31.39 42.95
N ALA A 82 -22.39 32.72 42.76
CA ALA A 82 -22.12 33.68 43.83
C ALA A 82 -23.22 34.76 43.98
N GLU A 83 -24.40 34.60 43.38
CA GLU A 83 -25.50 35.57 43.46
C GLU A 83 -26.87 34.91 43.76
N GLY A 84 -26.91 33.93 44.66
CA GLY A 84 -28.16 33.22 45.03
C GLY A 84 -28.42 33.06 46.53
N TRP A 85 -27.50 33.48 47.40
CA TRP A 85 -27.58 33.22 48.85
C TRP A 85 -28.13 34.38 49.69
N LEU A 86 -28.55 35.49 49.08
CA LEU A 86 -29.03 36.68 49.80
C LEU A 86 -30.55 36.87 49.80
N TRP A 87 -31.34 35.93 49.28
CA TRP A 87 -32.81 36.08 49.19
C TRP A 87 -33.65 35.09 50.03
N LEU A 88 -33.03 34.21 50.82
CA LEU A 88 -33.76 33.24 51.66
C LEU A 88 -33.31 33.22 53.12
N GLN A 89 -32.98 34.38 53.69
CA GLN A 89 -32.75 34.53 55.13
C GLN A 89 -33.42 35.78 55.73
N CYS A 90 -34.45 36.31 55.05
CA CYS A 90 -35.34 37.36 55.54
C CYS A 90 -36.81 36.91 55.37
N SER A 91 -37.19 35.79 55.98
CA SER A 91 -38.59 35.49 56.27
C SER A 91 -38.64 34.54 57.46
N SER A 92 -39.21 35.04 58.56
CA SER A 92 -39.84 34.24 59.61
C SER A 92 -38.95 33.73 60.74
N PHE A 93 -38.62 34.62 61.68
CA PHE A 93 -38.68 34.29 63.11
C PHE A 93 -40.03 34.81 63.68
N PRO A 94 -40.60 34.17 64.72
CA PRO A 94 -42.05 33.98 64.91
C PRO A 94 -42.68 34.94 65.94
N PRO A 95 -44.01 34.93 66.08
CA PRO A 95 -44.62 35.23 67.38
C PRO A 95 -45.62 34.15 67.85
N SER A 96 -45.31 33.59 69.01
CA SER A 96 -46.13 33.55 70.23
C SER A 96 -47.67 33.42 70.17
N VAL A 97 -48.14 32.48 71.02
CA VAL A 97 -49.38 32.40 71.84
C VAL A 97 -50.68 31.77 71.28
N CYS A 98 -51.28 30.97 72.18
CA CYS A 98 -52.72 30.72 72.44
C CYS A 98 -53.38 29.43 71.87
N ARG A 99 -53.64 28.54 72.84
CA ARG A 99 -54.71 27.52 72.93
C ARG A 99 -56.00 27.86 72.19
N ILE A 100 -56.62 26.84 71.58
CA ILE A 100 -58.06 26.51 71.77
C ILE A 100 -58.21 24.98 71.76
N ASP A 101 -58.96 24.50 72.76
CA ASP A 101 -59.38 23.14 73.03
C ASP A 101 -60.51 22.66 72.09
N ILE A 102 -60.53 21.37 71.77
CA ILE A 102 -61.77 20.65 71.41
C ILE A 102 -61.85 19.41 72.28
N GLY A 103 -62.82 19.40 73.19
CA GLY A 103 -63.14 18.27 74.04
C GLY A 103 -64.08 17.28 73.35
N VAL A 104 -63.91 16.00 73.69
CA VAL A 104 -65.04 15.07 73.85
C VAL A 104 -64.79 14.26 75.13
N LEU A 105 -65.83 14.27 75.95
CA LEU A 105 -66.00 13.68 77.25
C LEU A 105 -66.43 12.21 77.08
N GLU A 106 -65.74 11.25 77.68
CA GLU A 106 -66.43 10.11 78.30
C GLU A 106 -65.61 9.46 79.41
N ARG A 107 -66.32 9.21 80.52
CA ARG A 107 -65.81 8.71 81.81
C ARG A 107 -65.68 7.20 81.77
N ALA A 108 -64.58 6.66 82.31
CA ALA A 108 -64.60 5.39 83.02
C ALA A 108 -63.46 5.30 84.04
N THR A 109 -63.86 5.49 85.31
CA THR A 109 -63.38 4.78 86.52
C THR A 109 -61.88 4.65 86.80
N ALA A 110 -61.49 5.36 87.84
CA ALA A 110 -60.23 5.32 88.57
C ALA A 110 -59.87 3.94 89.16
N VAL A 111 -58.59 3.54 89.01
CA VAL A 111 -57.70 2.97 90.05
C VAL A 111 -56.25 3.27 89.62
N ASN A 112 -55.51 4.07 90.39
CA ASN A 112 -54.12 4.45 90.09
C ASN A 112 -53.12 3.39 90.61
N PRO A 113 -52.07 3.06 89.85
CA PRO A 113 -50.77 2.73 90.42
C PRO A 113 -49.79 3.88 90.17
N ILE A 114 -49.30 4.46 91.26
CA ILE A 114 -48.20 5.41 91.28
C ILE A 114 -46.93 4.71 90.78
N LYS A 115 -46.52 4.97 89.54
CA LYS A 115 -45.14 4.76 89.07
C LYS A 115 -44.57 6.12 88.70
N VAL A 116 -43.97 6.76 89.70
CA VAL A 116 -43.17 7.97 89.53
C VAL A 116 -41.90 7.61 88.79
N GLY A 117 -41.61 8.36 87.74
CA GLY A 117 -40.37 8.28 86.97
C GLY A 117 -39.16 8.50 87.87
N SER A 118 -38.15 7.66 87.66
CA SER A 118 -36.95 7.54 88.46
C SER A 118 -36.00 8.73 88.31
N HIS A 119 -36.25 9.85 88.97
CA HIS A 119 -35.20 10.78 89.34
C HIS A 119 -35.51 11.36 90.72
N LEU A 120 -34.59 11.13 91.66
CA LEU A 120 -34.56 11.63 93.04
C LEU A 120 -35.30 10.77 94.08
N VAL A 121 -34.68 9.64 94.48
CA VAL A 121 -34.90 9.09 95.83
C VAL A 121 -33.55 8.78 96.46
N LEU A 122 -33.30 9.44 97.59
CA LEU A 122 -32.15 9.24 98.47
C LEU A 122 -32.18 7.84 99.12
N SER A 123 -30.98 7.31 99.30
CA SER A 123 -30.52 5.98 99.74
C SER A 123 -31.03 5.43 101.10
N LEU A 124 -32.28 5.63 101.50
CA LEU A 124 -32.78 5.15 102.81
C LEU A 124 -34.06 4.31 102.74
N PHE A 125 -34.22 3.47 101.72
CA PHE A 125 -35.14 2.32 101.73
C PHE A 125 -34.53 1.19 100.89
N LEU A 126 -34.52 -0.03 101.43
CA LEU A 126 -33.90 -1.22 100.82
C LEU A 126 -34.78 -1.77 99.68
N PHE A 127 -34.97 -1.01 98.60
CA PHE A 127 -35.77 -1.42 97.45
C PHE A 127 -35.09 -1.31 96.08
N ASP A 128 -33.86 -0.78 95.98
CA ASP A 128 -33.07 -0.83 94.75
C ASP A 128 -31.63 -1.27 95.06
N PHE A 129 -31.25 -2.46 94.57
CA PHE A 129 -29.90 -3.03 94.69
C PHE A 129 -29.02 -2.47 93.56
N GLN A 130 -27.98 -1.67 93.89
CA GLN A 130 -27.12 -0.98 92.91
C GLN A 130 -26.35 -1.91 91.94
N GLY A 131 -26.31 -3.22 92.21
CA GLY A 131 -25.75 -4.24 91.31
C GLY A 131 -26.69 -4.73 90.20
N GLU A 132 -27.98 -4.38 90.24
CA GLU A 132 -28.98 -4.81 89.26
C GLU A 132 -29.11 -3.77 88.13
N ASP A 133 -28.15 -3.81 87.21
CA ASP A 133 -28.05 -2.90 86.06
C ASP A 133 -29.25 -3.06 85.09
N ARG A 134 -30.33 -2.30 85.31
CA ARG A 134 -31.52 -2.27 84.42
C ARG A 134 -31.18 -1.89 82.97
N GLY A 135 -30.06 -1.19 82.74
CA GLY A 135 -29.54 -0.79 81.42
C GLY A 135 -28.53 -1.76 80.76
N ARG A 136 -28.19 -2.90 81.39
CA ARG A 136 -27.20 -3.86 80.86
C ARG A 136 -27.52 -4.32 79.44
N LYS A 137 -28.80 -4.62 79.18
CA LYS A 137 -29.28 -5.08 77.87
C LYS A 137 -29.07 -4.02 76.78
N GLU A 138 -29.28 -2.75 77.10
CA GLU A 138 -29.10 -1.64 76.16
C GLU A 138 -27.63 -1.38 75.85
N ARG A 139 -26.76 -1.42 76.87
CA ARG A 139 -25.30 -1.29 76.66
C ARG A 139 -24.75 -2.44 75.83
N VAL A 140 -25.19 -3.68 76.07
CA VAL A 140 -24.80 -4.83 75.25
C VAL A 140 -25.32 -4.66 73.81
N LYS A 141 -26.56 -4.20 73.61
CA LYS A 141 -27.12 -3.91 72.28
C LYS A 141 -26.32 -2.82 71.55
N GLU A 142 -25.88 -1.79 72.27
CA GLU A 142 -25.09 -0.70 71.71
C GLU A 142 -23.65 -1.11 71.41
N GLN A 143 -23.04 -1.95 72.27
CA GLN A 143 -21.75 -2.60 71.98
C GLN A 143 -21.85 -3.51 70.75
N MET A 144 -22.93 -4.29 70.61
CA MET A 144 -23.16 -5.11 69.41
C MET A 144 -23.36 -4.24 68.17
N ARG A 145 -24.10 -3.13 68.27
CA ARG A 145 -24.26 -2.18 67.17
C ARG A 145 -22.94 -1.54 66.75
N LYS A 146 -22.07 -1.16 67.70
CA LYS A 146 -20.72 -0.67 67.42
C LYS A 146 -19.88 -1.74 66.73
N LYS A 147 -19.83 -2.96 67.28
CA LYS A 147 -19.12 -4.09 66.65
C LYS A 147 -19.59 -4.41 65.23
N VAL A 148 -20.90 -4.39 64.99
CA VAL A 148 -21.45 -4.61 63.64
C VAL A 148 -21.04 -3.50 62.68
N LYS A 149 -21.05 -2.24 63.11
CA LYS A 149 -20.56 -1.11 62.30
C LYS A 149 -19.07 -1.23 62.02
N ASP A 150 -18.24 -1.48 63.03
CA ASP A 150 -16.79 -1.62 62.88
C ASP A 150 -16.44 -2.79 61.93
N LEU A 151 -17.14 -3.92 62.03
CA LEU A 151 -16.97 -5.06 61.12
C LEU A 151 -17.41 -4.72 59.69
N GLN A 152 -18.50 -3.98 59.53
CA GLN A 152 -18.98 -3.55 58.22
C GLN A 152 -17.96 -2.60 57.55
N GLU A 153 -17.42 -1.64 58.30
CA GLU A 153 -16.36 -0.74 57.84
C GLU A 153 -15.10 -1.52 57.43
N GLN A 154 -14.69 -2.51 58.23
CA GLN A 154 -13.55 -3.38 57.87
C GLN A 154 -13.80 -4.19 56.58
N MET A 155 -15.01 -4.71 56.39
CA MET A 155 -15.35 -5.43 55.16
C MET A 155 -15.33 -4.50 53.94
N ASP A 156 -15.87 -3.30 54.07
CA ASP A 156 -15.93 -2.34 52.98
C ASP A 156 -14.54 -1.79 52.66
N ASP A 157 -13.69 -1.53 53.65
CA ASP A 157 -12.27 -1.19 53.47
C ASP A 157 -11.49 -2.31 52.76
N LYS A 158 -11.77 -3.58 53.07
CA LYS A 158 -11.13 -4.71 52.40
C LYS A 158 -11.56 -4.78 50.92
N LYS A 159 -12.86 -4.63 50.64
CA LYS A 159 -13.36 -4.56 49.26
C LYS A 159 -12.74 -3.41 48.47
N MET A 160 -12.60 -2.23 49.09
CA MET A 160 -11.97 -1.06 48.45
C MET A 160 -10.49 -1.26 48.17
N ARG A 161 -9.77 -2.00 49.02
CA ARG A 161 -8.39 -2.42 48.74
C ARG A 161 -8.32 -3.39 47.57
N ASP A 162 -9.21 -4.37 47.52
CA ASP A 162 -9.25 -5.37 46.45
C ASP A 162 -9.60 -4.73 45.08
N THR A 163 -10.58 -3.83 45.02
CA THR A 163 -10.91 -3.09 43.77
C THR A 163 -9.76 -2.19 43.32
N ARG A 164 -9.08 -1.51 44.25
CA ARG A 164 -7.89 -0.69 43.95
C ARG A 164 -6.74 -1.55 43.43
N ALA A 165 -6.52 -2.74 43.98
CA ALA A 165 -5.51 -3.68 43.51
C ALA A 165 -5.82 -4.19 42.08
N LYS A 166 -7.08 -4.56 41.81
CA LYS A 166 -7.54 -4.95 40.46
C LYS A 166 -7.34 -3.83 39.44
N HIS A 167 -7.78 -2.61 39.77
CA HIS A 167 -7.59 -1.45 38.89
C HIS A 167 -6.12 -1.10 38.64
N ARG A 168 -5.22 -1.34 39.60
CA ARG A 168 -3.77 -1.16 39.36
C ARG A 168 -3.25 -2.17 38.33
N GLY A 169 -3.65 -3.44 38.44
CA GLY A 169 -3.32 -4.48 37.46
C GLY A 169 -3.87 -4.16 36.07
N GLU A 170 -5.14 -3.76 35.98
CA GLU A 170 -5.78 -3.35 34.72
C GLU A 170 -5.06 -2.17 34.07
N LYS A 171 -4.71 -1.14 34.85
CA LYS A 171 -3.95 0.02 34.35
C LYS A 171 -2.59 -0.38 33.77
N SER A 172 -1.87 -1.29 34.44
CA SER A 172 -0.58 -1.77 33.92
C SER A 172 -0.72 -2.54 32.61
N LEU A 173 -1.78 -3.34 32.47
CA LEU A 173 -2.04 -4.10 31.25
C LEU A 173 -2.47 -3.18 30.09
N ILE A 174 -3.31 -2.17 30.37
CA ILE A 174 -3.70 -1.17 29.38
C ILE A 174 -2.47 -0.41 28.86
N LEU A 175 -1.57 -0.01 29.76
CA LEU A 175 -0.32 0.66 29.39
C LEU A 175 0.58 -0.23 28.53
N TYR A 176 0.68 -1.52 28.87
CA TYR A 176 1.42 -2.48 28.05
C TYR A 176 0.79 -2.68 26.67
N CYS A 177 -0.53 -2.83 26.59
CA CYS A 177 -1.22 -2.97 25.30
C CYS A 177 -1.13 -1.70 24.45
N SER A 178 -1.19 -0.51 25.05
CA SER A 178 -1.06 0.76 24.32
C SER A 178 0.35 0.94 23.78
N THR A 179 1.38 0.70 24.59
CA THR A 179 2.78 0.77 24.15
C THR A 179 3.09 -0.27 23.07
N GLN A 180 2.57 -1.50 23.18
CA GLN A 180 2.71 -2.51 22.13
C GLN A 180 1.99 -2.11 20.83
N ALA A 181 0.83 -1.46 20.92
CA ALA A 181 0.13 -0.95 19.75
C ALA A 181 0.92 0.18 19.06
N GLU A 182 1.60 1.03 19.84
CA GLU A 182 2.49 2.08 19.35
C GLU A 182 3.72 1.49 18.64
N VAL A 183 4.42 0.53 19.25
CA VAL A 183 5.56 -0.18 18.64
C VAL A 183 5.14 -0.79 17.30
N ARG A 184 4.03 -1.54 17.27
CA ARG A 184 3.50 -2.11 16.01
C ARG A 184 3.13 -1.04 14.98
N ALA A 185 2.72 0.15 15.42
CA ALA A 185 2.42 1.25 14.50
C ALA A 185 3.69 1.88 13.92
N LEU A 186 4.78 1.93 14.69
CA LEU A 186 6.10 2.34 14.23
C LEU A 186 6.66 1.33 13.22
N ASP A 187 6.61 0.03 13.53
CA ASP A 187 7.06 -1.04 12.62
C ASP A 187 6.33 -0.96 11.26
N ARG A 188 5.01 -0.77 11.27
CA ARG A 188 4.21 -0.57 10.04
C ARG A 188 4.56 0.71 9.29
N ARG A 189 5.03 1.76 9.97
CA ARG A 189 5.49 2.99 9.30
C ARG A 189 6.85 2.78 8.66
N GLU A 190 7.73 2.05 9.34
CA GLU A 190 9.06 1.70 8.84
C GLU A 190 8.96 0.73 7.65
N GLN A 191 8.11 -0.30 7.72
CA GLN A 191 7.81 -1.19 6.59
C GLN A 191 7.36 -0.40 5.37
N ARG A 192 6.43 0.55 5.51
CA ARG A 192 5.99 1.40 4.38
C ARG A 192 7.11 2.25 3.79
N ARG A 193 8.08 2.69 4.61
CA ARG A 193 9.25 3.42 4.12
C ARG A 193 10.19 2.49 3.36
N ASN A 194 10.42 1.28 3.87
CA ASN A 194 11.25 0.28 3.22
C ASN A 194 10.62 -0.18 1.90
N GLU A 195 9.33 -0.51 1.89
CA GLU A 195 8.57 -0.82 0.67
C GLU A 195 8.65 0.32 -0.35
N ALA A 196 8.51 1.58 0.09
CA ALA A 196 8.65 2.72 -0.82
C ALA A 196 10.08 2.83 -1.39
N ALA A 197 11.12 2.52 -0.61
CA ALA A 197 12.49 2.48 -1.09
C ALA A 197 12.71 1.33 -2.07
N ASP A 198 12.21 0.14 -1.77
CA ASP A 198 12.28 -1.05 -2.63
C ASP A 198 11.55 -0.79 -3.95
N ASN A 199 10.36 -0.19 -3.91
CA ASN A 199 9.61 0.22 -5.09
C ASN A 199 10.41 1.18 -5.98
N LEU A 200 11.12 2.15 -5.38
CA LEU A 200 11.96 3.08 -6.14
C LEU A 200 13.14 2.36 -6.79
N VAL A 201 13.76 1.42 -6.09
CA VAL A 201 14.85 0.59 -6.61
C VAL A 201 14.36 -0.28 -7.77
N GLU A 202 13.15 -0.86 -7.67
CA GLU A 202 12.53 -1.62 -8.76
C GLU A 202 12.23 -0.75 -9.98
N ILE A 203 11.65 0.44 -9.78
CA ILE A 203 11.40 1.40 -10.87
C ILE A 203 12.72 1.81 -11.53
N TRP A 204 13.77 2.04 -10.75
CA TRP A 204 15.07 2.38 -11.28
C TRP A 204 15.68 1.24 -12.10
N HIS A 205 15.67 0.02 -11.57
CA HIS A 205 16.21 -1.15 -12.27
C HIS A 205 15.42 -1.49 -13.53
N THR A 206 14.10 -1.36 -13.51
CA THR A 206 13.27 -1.55 -14.71
C THR A 206 13.56 -0.45 -15.73
N GLY A 207 13.56 0.82 -15.32
CA GLY A 207 13.86 1.97 -16.19
C GLY A 207 15.26 1.96 -16.81
N THR A 208 16.25 1.45 -16.07
CA THR A 208 17.64 1.30 -16.53
C THR A 208 17.93 -0.06 -17.15
N SER A 209 16.95 -0.96 -17.20
CA SER A 209 17.12 -2.27 -17.81
C SER A 209 17.37 -2.17 -19.30
N ASP A 210 18.11 -3.12 -19.85
CA ASP A 210 18.43 -3.23 -21.27
C ASP A 210 17.17 -3.35 -22.16
N MET A 211 16.10 -3.93 -21.62
CA MET A 211 14.81 -4.05 -22.32
C MET A 211 14.13 -2.70 -22.56
N LEU A 212 14.24 -1.75 -21.62
CA LEU A 212 13.60 -0.42 -21.76
C LEU A 212 14.54 0.64 -22.35
N THR A 213 15.85 0.47 -22.20
CA THR A 213 16.85 1.42 -22.71
C THR A 213 17.29 1.11 -24.14
N GLU A 214 16.98 -0.10 -24.65
CA GLU A 214 17.34 -0.56 -26.00
C GLU A 214 18.79 -0.24 -26.35
N THR A 215 19.72 -0.47 -25.41
CA THR A 215 21.13 -0.15 -25.66
C THR A 215 21.67 -0.96 -26.84
N ALA A 216 22.52 -0.36 -27.66
CA ALA A 216 23.00 -0.96 -28.91
C ALA A 216 24.15 -1.98 -28.71
N GLU A 217 24.87 -1.86 -27.58
CA GLU A 217 26.04 -2.66 -27.17
C GLU A 217 25.81 -4.17 -26.90
N PRO A 218 24.64 -4.66 -26.41
CA PRO A 218 24.47 -6.06 -25.98
C PRO A 218 24.53 -7.10 -27.10
N ALA A 219 24.54 -6.64 -28.36
CA ALA A 219 24.43 -7.49 -29.52
C ALA A 219 25.77 -8.13 -29.89
N GLU A 220 26.89 -7.45 -29.63
CA GLU A 220 28.23 -7.93 -29.94
C GLU A 220 28.76 -8.88 -28.85
N THR A 221 28.88 -10.16 -29.17
CA THR A 221 29.48 -11.12 -28.25
C THR A 221 30.98 -11.22 -28.54
N TYR A 222 31.81 -10.83 -27.58
CA TYR A 222 33.25 -11.14 -27.60
C TYR A 222 33.45 -12.60 -27.17
N LEU A 223 33.23 -13.52 -28.11
CA LEU A 223 33.69 -14.89 -27.95
C LEU A 223 35.22 -14.85 -28.09
N GLY A 224 35.92 -14.82 -26.95
CA GLY A 224 37.38 -14.80 -26.89
C GLY A 224 38.02 -15.86 -27.80
N GLY A 225 39.20 -15.54 -28.34
CA GLY A 225 39.92 -16.42 -29.28
C GLY A 225 40.12 -15.86 -30.68
N GLY A 226 40.13 -14.53 -30.85
CA GLY A 226 40.48 -13.89 -32.13
C GLY A 226 39.41 -13.99 -33.22
N ARG A 227 38.21 -14.46 -32.89
CA ARG A 227 37.08 -14.43 -33.83
C ARG A 227 36.52 -13.01 -33.92
N PRO A 228 36.13 -12.56 -35.12
CA PRO A 228 35.48 -11.26 -35.28
C PRO A 228 34.18 -11.21 -34.45
N PRO A 229 33.79 -10.03 -33.94
CA PRO A 229 32.59 -9.86 -33.15
C PRO A 229 31.37 -10.43 -33.89
N HIS A 230 30.66 -11.36 -33.26
CA HIS A 230 29.44 -11.92 -33.80
C HIS A 230 28.25 -11.25 -33.15
N VAL A 231 27.27 -10.86 -33.97
CA VAL A 231 26.03 -10.30 -33.49
C VAL A 231 25.00 -11.41 -33.29
N LEU A 232 24.41 -11.47 -32.10
CA LEU A 232 23.33 -12.40 -31.79
C LEU A 232 22.08 -12.07 -32.62
N PRO A 233 21.50 -13.03 -33.38
CA PRO A 233 20.33 -12.76 -34.23
C PRO A 233 19.15 -12.13 -33.48
N ASP A 234 18.86 -12.62 -32.27
CA ASP A 234 17.71 -12.17 -31.47
C ASP A 234 17.91 -10.76 -30.87
N LYS A 235 19.16 -10.32 -30.78
CA LYS A 235 19.54 -9.00 -30.23
C LYS A 235 19.86 -7.98 -31.34
N TRP A 236 19.72 -8.36 -32.61
CA TRP A 236 19.97 -7.44 -33.71
C TRP A 236 18.91 -6.32 -33.73
N ARG A 237 19.35 -5.08 -33.55
CA ARG A 237 18.50 -3.87 -33.56
C ARG A 237 18.70 -2.97 -34.78
N GLY A 238 19.69 -3.26 -35.63
CA GLY A 238 20.03 -2.45 -36.80
C GLY A 238 21.54 -2.26 -36.96
N MET A 239 21.95 -1.54 -38.00
CA MET A 239 23.34 -1.16 -38.22
C MET A 239 23.73 0.03 -37.34
N SER A 240 24.99 0.12 -36.93
CA SER A 240 25.46 1.27 -36.16
C SER A 240 25.54 2.53 -37.02
N LEU A 241 25.43 3.70 -36.39
CA LEU A 241 25.52 4.98 -37.11
C LEU A 241 26.87 5.14 -37.83
N ALA A 242 27.95 4.66 -37.22
CA ALA A 242 29.28 4.65 -37.84
C ALA A 242 29.32 3.79 -39.12
N GLN A 243 28.71 2.59 -39.08
CA GLN A 243 28.59 1.73 -40.27
C GLN A 243 27.74 2.40 -41.36
N LEU A 244 26.63 3.03 -41.00
CA LEU A 244 25.78 3.75 -41.96
C LEU A 244 26.54 4.91 -42.61
N ASN A 245 27.27 5.71 -41.83
CA ASN A 245 28.10 6.79 -42.35
C ASN A 245 29.16 6.28 -43.33
N ASN A 246 29.82 5.18 -43.02
CA ASN A 246 30.77 4.54 -43.94
C ASN A 246 30.11 4.18 -45.28
N PHE A 247 28.87 3.67 -45.28
CA PHE A 247 28.13 3.40 -46.53
C PHE A 247 27.72 4.67 -47.27
N HIS A 248 27.45 5.78 -46.57
CA HIS A 248 27.21 7.07 -47.20
C HIS A 248 28.46 7.58 -47.92
N GLU A 249 29.61 7.54 -47.24
CA GLU A 249 30.91 7.93 -47.79
C GLU A 249 31.32 7.04 -48.97
N GLN A 250 31.20 5.71 -48.85
CA GLN A 250 31.48 4.78 -49.95
C GLN A 250 30.60 5.05 -51.17
N ARG A 251 29.30 5.35 -50.98
CA ARG A 251 28.41 5.71 -52.09
C ARG A 251 28.80 7.03 -52.77
N GLU A 252 29.39 7.96 -52.03
CA GLU A 252 29.92 9.20 -52.61
C GLU A 252 31.19 8.95 -53.41
N GLN A 253 32.11 8.14 -52.88
CA GLN A 253 33.32 7.73 -53.58
C GLN A 253 32.98 7.03 -54.90
N GLN A 254 32.05 6.07 -54.89
CA GLN A 254 31.59 5.38 -56.11
C GLN A 254 31.00 6.35 -57.15
N ARG A 255 30.25 7.38 -56.71
CA ARG A 255 29.71 8.40 -57.62
C ARG A 255 30.84 9.22 -58.26
N LEU A 256 31.86 9.59 -57.49
CA LEU A 256 33.01 10.33 -57.98
C LEU A 256 33.84 9.48 -58.94
N GLU A 257 34.17 8.24 -58.58
CA GLU A 257 34.89 7.30 -59.44
C GLU A 257 34.19 7.09 -60.77
N LYS A 258 32.86 6.92 -60.76
CA LYS A 258 32.07 6.77 -61.99
C LYS A 258 32.15 8.02 -62.88
N LYS A 259 32.14 9.23 -62.29
CA LYS A 259 32.36 10.48 -63.04
C LYS A 259 33.76 10.54 -63.64
N VAL A 260 34.79 10.21 -62.87
CA VAL A 260 36.19 10.17 -63.34
C VAL A 260 36.34 9.17 -64.48
N LEU A 261 35.82 7.94 -64.34
CA LEU A 261 35.85 6.93 -65.40
C LEU A 261 35.16 7.38 -66.68
N LEU A 262 34.02 8.07 -66.57
CA LEU A 262 33.34 8.65 -67.74
C LEU A 262 34.20 9.73 -68.41
N LEU A 263 34.80 10.63 -67.63
CA LEU A 263 35.70 11.65 -68.16
C LEU A 263 36.93 11.03 -68.84
N SER A 264 37.56 10.02 -68.22
CA SER A 264 38.68 9.30 -68.80
C SER A 264 38.28 8.58 -70.09
N ARG A 265 37.07 8.01 -70.18
CA ARG A 265 36.54 7.40 -71.41
C ARG A 265 36.31 8.43 -72.52
N LEU A 266 35.73 9.58 -72.20
CA LEU A 266 35.55 10.68 -73.15
C LEU A 266 36.90 11.21 -73.63
N HIS A 267 37.87 11.38 -72.73
CA HIS A 267 39.22 11.79 -73.08
C HIS A 267 39.90 10.75 -73.99
N ALA A 268 39.83 9.46 -73.66
CA ALA A 268 40.39 8.40 -74.50
C ALA A 268 39.73 8.33 -75.89
N PHE A 269 38.41 8.57 -75.96
CA PHE A 269 37.68 8.69 -77.22
C PHE A 269 38.16 9.89 -78.04
N SER A 270 38.30 11.06 -77.40
CA SER A 270 38.80 12.28 -78.04
C SER A 270 40.22 12.11 -78.57
N VAL A 271 41.13 11.52 -77.77
CA VAL A 271 42.52 11.26 -78.18
C VAL A 271 42.53 10.34 -79.39
N ARG A 272 41.79 9.22 -79.36
CA ARG A 272 41.67 8.31 -80.51
C ARG A 272 41.15 9.02 -81.76
N PHE A 273 40.13 9.86 -81.63
CA PHE A 273 39.57 10.62 -82.75
C PHE A 273 40.62 11.58 -83.34
N CYS A 274 41.33 12.35 -82.51
CA CYS A 274 42.38 13.25 -82.97
C CYS A 274 43.54 12.48 -83.65
N THR A 275 43.96 11.35 -83.10
CA THR A 275 45.02 10.52 -83.72
C THR A 275 44.60 10.02 -85.10
N LEU A 276 43.35 9.54 -85.26
CA LEU A 276 42.82 9.11 -86.55
C LEU A 276 42.72 10.26 -87.55
N TYR A 277 42.29 11.44 -87.10
CA TYR A 277 42.20 12.63 -87.94
C TYR A 277 43.58 13.07 -88.47
N VAL A 278 44.58 13.16 -87.58
CA VAL A 278 45.96 13.50 -87.96
C VAL A 278 46.52 12.47 -88.94
N HIS A 279 46.31 11.18 -88.68
CA HIS A 279 46.75 10.10 -89.58
C HIS A 279 46.08 10.21 -90.95
N PHE A 280 44.76 10.43 -91.00
CA PHE A 280 44.02 10.63 -92.24
C PHE A 280 44.55 11.83 -93.05
N CYS A 281 44.76 12.96 -92.38
CA CYS A 281 45.28 14.17 -93.03
C CYS A 281 46.70 13.98 -93.59
N PHE A 282 47.56 13.29 -92.83
CA PHE A 282 48.90 12.91 -93.28
C PHE A 282 48.86 11.98 -94.49
N CYS A 283 48.05 10.92 -94.46
CA CYS A 283 47.87 10.00 -95.58
C CYS A 283 47.32 10.73 -96.83
N SER A 284 46.34 11.62 -96.66
CA SER A 284 45.79 12.42 -97.77
C SER A 284 46.86 13.33 -98.38
N SER A 285 47.67 13.99 -97.55
CA SER A 285 48.75 14.87 -98.01
C SER A 285 49.85 14.08 -98.73
N GLN A 286 50.26 12.93 -98.21
CA GLN A 286 51.22 12.05 -98.88
C GLN A 286 50.69 11.52 -100.21
N HIS A 287 49.42 11.16 -100.27
CA HIS A 287 48.78 10.70 -101.50
C HIS A 287 48.76 11.79 -102.57
N TYR A 288 48.43 13.03 -102.19
CA TYR A 288 48.51 14.20 -103.07
C TYR A 288 49.94 14.42 -103.60
N LEU A 289 50.94 14.43 -102.73
CA LEU A 289 52.35 14.58 -103.13
C LEU A 289 52.78 13.49 -104.11
N ASN A 290 52.46 12.22 -103.83
CA ASN A 290 52.89 11.09 -104.66
C ASN A 290 52.14 10.99 -105.99
N LYS A 291 50.89 11.45 -106.09
CA LYS A 291 50.07 11.31 -107.30
C LYS A 291 50.03 12.54 -108.19
N GLU A 292 50.09 13.73 -107.61
CA GLU A 292 49.93 14.97 -108.37
C GLU A 292 51.26 15.69 -108.58
N LEU A 293 52.11 15.78 -107.54
CA LEU A 293 53.33 16.58 -107.59
C LEU A 293 54.55 15.79 -108.08
N TYR A 294 54.81 14.61 -107.49
CA TYR A 294 55.97 13.77 -107.83
C TYR A 294 55.72 12.79 -108.98
N THR A 295 54.73 13.09 -109.83
CA THR A 295 54.54 12.35 -111.09
C THR A 295 55.20 13.11 -112.23
N ASP A 296 56.35 12.63 -112.68
CA ASP A 296 57.02 13.18 -113.85
C ASP A 296 56.20 12.84 -115.10
N LYS A 297 55.42 13.82 -115.56
CA LYS A 297 54.71 13.74 -116.84
C LYS A 297 55.63 14.32 -117.91
N PRO A 298 55.97 13.56 -118.96
CA PRO A 298 56.82 14.07 -120.02
C PRO A 298 56.18 15.30 -120.67
N THR A 299 56.92 16.41 -120.68
CA THR A 299 56.49 17.70 -121.24
C THR A 299 56.23 17.55 -122.74
N ARG A 300 55.27 18.29 -123.29
CA ARG A 300 54.96 18.25 -124.74
C ARG A 300 56.21 18.43 -125.62
N ASP A 301 57.13 19.30 -125.20
CA ASP A 301 58.38 19.58 -125.91
C ASP A 301 59.36 18.39 -125.90
N TYR A 302 59.30 17.52 -124.89
CA TYR A 302 60.10 16.30 -124.84
C TYR A 302 59.76 15.36 -126.02
N PHE A 303 58.46 15.20 -126.34
CA PHE A 303 58.04 14.39 -127.48
C PHE A 303 58.39 15.03 -128.82
N ALA A 304 58.45 16.36 -128.89
CA ALA A 304 58.81 17.09 -130.11
C ALA A 304 60.29 16.99 -130.48
N GLN A 305 61.16 16.47 -129.61
CA GLN A 305 62.59 16.25 -129.90
C GLN A 305 62.84 15.03 -130.79
N PHE A 306 61.97 14.01 -130.71
CA PHE A 306 62.10 12.77 -131.47
C PHE A 306 61.52 12.92 -132.89
N ASN A 307 62.16 12.31 -133.89
CA ASN A 307 61.77 12.35 -135.32
C ASN A 307 61.86 13.72 -136.03
N THR A 308 62.69 14.63 -135.54
CA THR A 308 62.91 15.96 -136.16
C THR A 308 63.96 16.00 -137.27
N GLY A 309 64.72 14.91 -137.46
CA GLY A 309 65.72 14.77 -138.51
C GLY A 309 65.38 13.65 -139.49
N CYS A 310 65.64 13.87 -140.78
CA CYS A 310 65.35 12.92 -141.88
C CYS A 310 66.49 11.92 -142.14
N ARG A 311 67.19 11.46 -141.08
CA ARG A 311 68.42 10.66 -141.20
C ARG A 311 68.17 9.16 -141.11
#